data_AF-A0A927T3U3-F1
#
_entry.id   AF-A0A927T3U3-F1
#
_cell.length_a   1.000
_cell.length_b   1.000
_cell.length_c   1.000
_cell.angle_alpha   90.00
_cell.angle_beta   90.00
_cell.angle_gamma   90.00
#
_symmetry.space_group_name_H-M   'P 1'
#
loop_
_entity.id
_entity.type
_entity.pdbx_description
1 polymer ?
#
loop_
_entity_poly.entity_id
_entity_poly.type
_entity_poly.pdbx_seq_one_letter_code
_entity_poly.pdbx_strand_id
1 'polypeptide(L)'
;MVDFDEFVVMKEGFLKKLNIAIDRIIEEKQSMKLDYDFIEKVLKTMIKNRNVSNSAVSVVVPIDKNQLLSITLDFFNSIDPEFYKKTIEIILQQNNDIKMNMYNIHEVSDIKERDKNGFIEHTPYGVVQTRNGQALVNIPTRTELRGEEEKIINKKDCTLEDLYTVVHEIAHLFDLNLDIGKPTKNEIAGEKETYEDNIARELTGEATTIAFEGLLSEYLLKNTSYPKTAIQQISNNRINSCLQKARIVYSRLLLAREKKERGEITLDFIEKLMRDYNLSIQDVRYMASSIINSPKDILMQNRYAIGGLIAPTIIKTYKTKRFRVNKKIFRRSKKMRLKISIKTNWNTAK
;
A
#
# COMPACT_ATOMS: atom_id res chain seq x y z
N MET A 1 8.52 29.20 18.55
CA MET A 1 8.37 30.39 17.68
C MET A 1 8.73 29.91 16.29
N VAL A 2 7.75 29.81 15.38
CA VAL A 2 7.97 29.31 14.02
C VAL A 2 8.67 30.41 13.24
N ASP A 3 9.82 30.12 12.64
CA ASP A 3 10.60 31.09 11.88
C ASP A 3 9.83 31.50 10.63
N PHE A 4 9.26 32.71 10.68
CA PHE A 4 8.31 33.24 9.71
C PHE A 4 8.98 33.45 8.33
N ASP A 5 10.28 33.73 8.33
CA ASP A 5 11.06 34.01 7.12
C ASP A 5 11.35 32.75 6.30
N GLU A 6 11.41 31.56 6.92
CA GLU A 6 11.54 30.29 6.20
C GLU A 6 10.22 29.79 5.60
N PHE A 7 9.09 30.28 6.13
CA PHE A 7 7.75 30.02 5.59
C PHE A 7 7.44 30.90 4.37
N VAL A 8 7.95 32.14 4.36
CA VAL A 8 8.01 33.05 3.21
C VAL A 8 8.74 32.42 2.00
N VAL A 9 9.59 31.41 2.20
CA VAL A 9 10.29 30.67 1.13
C VAL A 9 9.34 29.79 0.29
N MET A 10 8.05 29.66 0.63
CA MET A 10 7.02 29.31 -0.36
C MET A 10 6.82 30.48 -1.34
N LYS A 11 7.83 30.77 -2.17
CA LYS A 11 7.77 31.77 -3.24
C LYS A 11 6.46 31.64 -4.03
N GLU A 12 5.94 32.72 -4.59
CA GLU A 12 4.80 32.67 -5.53
C GLU A 12 4.94 31.56 -6.59
N GLY A 13 6.17 31.29 -7.05
CA GLY A 13 6.47 30.19 -7.97
C GLY A 13 6.12 28.79 -7.44
N PHE A 14 6.24 28.55 -6.14
CA PHE A 14 5.84 27.29 -5.48
C PHE A 14 4.33 27.19 -5.37
N LEU A 15 3.64 28.22 -4.88
CA LEU A 15 2.18 28.24 -4.81
C LEU A 15 1.54 28.13 -6.19
N LYS A 16 2.13 28.76 -7.20
CA LYS A 16 1.70 28.63 -8.61
C LYS A 16 1.83 27.20 -9.09
N LYS A 17 2.96 26.53 -8.83
CA LYS A 17 3.17 25.11 -9.17
C LYS A 17 2.19 24.20 -8.43
N LEU A 18 1.95 24.45 -7.14
CA LEU A 18 1.00 23.70 -6.34
C LEU A 18 -0.42 23.85 -6.89
N ASN A 19 -0.85 25.08 -7.19
CA ASN A 19 -2.14 25.35 -7.80
C ASN A 19 -2.31 24.59 -9.12
N ILE A 20 -1.33 24.63 -10.03
CA ILE A 20 -1.36 23.88 -11.30
C ILE A 20 -1.44 22.36 -11.06
N ALA A 21 -0.68 21.85 -10.09
CA ALA A 21 -0.70 20.44 -9.75
C ALA A 21 -2.07 20.00 -9.21
N ILE A 22 -2.74 20.84 -8.42
CA ILE A 22 -4.07 20.56 -7.87
C ILE A 22 -5.16 20.54 -8.96
N ASP A 23 -5.04 21.30 -10.05
CA ASP A 23 -6.00 21.19 -11.16
C ASP A 23 -6.02 19.78 -11.75
N ARG A 24 -4.85 19.17 -11.92
CA ARG A 24 -4.71 17.79 -12.39
C ARG A 24 -5.34 16.79 -11.41
N ILE A 25 -5.26 17.07 -10.11
CA ILE A 25 -5.91 16.26 -9.07
C ILE A 25 -7.44 16.38 -9.16
N ILE A 26 -7.96 17.58 -9.42
CA ILE A 26 -9.40 17.81 -9.58
C ILE A 26 -9.92 17.06 -10.82
N GLU A 27 -9.20 17.13 -11.94
CA GLU A 27 -9.50 16.37 -13.16
C GLU A 27 -9.49 14.85 -12.91
N GLU A 28 -8.45 14.34 -12.24
CA GLU A 28 -8.34 12.93 -11.88
C GLU A 28 -9.50 12.51 -10.96
N LYS A 29 -9.87 13.35 -9.97
CA LYS A 29 -11.01 13.15 -9.09
C LYS A 29 -12.33 13.00 -9.85
N GLN A 30 -12.57 13.84 -10.85
CA GLN A 30 -13.77 13.75 -11.68
C GLN A 30 -13.78 12.47 -12.52
N SER A 31 -12.62 12.04 -13.03
CA SER A 31 -12.49 10.84 -13.86
C SER A 31 -12.76 9.53 -13.09
N MET A 32 -12.49 9.49 -11.78
CA MET A 32 -12.55 8.27 -10.98
C MET A 32 -13.92 7.96 -10.38
N LYS A 33 -14.88 8.89 -10.41
CA LYS A 33 -16.25 8.72 -9.84
C LYS A 33 -16.28 8.22 -8.38
N LEU A 34 -15.26 8.55 -7.58
CA LEU A 34 -15.18 8.16 -6.17
C LEU A 34 -15.90 9.17 -5.27
N ASP A 35 -16.47 8.68 -4.16
CA ASP A 35 -17.04 9.51 -3.10
C ASP A 35 -15.90 10.12 -2.26
N TYR A 36 -15.29 11.19 -2.77
CA TYR A 36 -14.14 11.83 -2.15
C TYR A 36 -14.46 12.50 -0.82
N ASP A 37 -15.71 12.95 -0.61
CA ASP A 37 -16.13 13.54 0.66
C ASP A 37 -16.17 12.46 1.76
N PHE A 38 -16.59 11.24 1.39
CA PHE A 38 -16.46 10.08 2.24
C PHE A 38 -15.00 9.72 2.53
N ILE A 39 -14.14 9.66 1.49
CA ILE A 39 -12.71 9.35 1.66
C ILE A 39 -12.05 10.37 2.58
N GLU A 40 -12.29 11.67 2.37
CA GLU A 40 -11.78 12.75 3.21
C GLU A 40 -12.19 12.55 4.68
N LYS A 41 -13.49 12.35 4.94
CA LYS A 41 -14.00 12.15 6.31
C LYS A 41 -13.31 10.99 7.02
N VAL A 42 -13.07 9.91 6.29
CA VAL A 42 -12.48 8.69 6.84
C VAL A 42 -10.98 8.86 7.08
N LEU A 43 -10.24 9.45 6.14
CA LEU A 43 -8.80 9.72 6.30
C LEU A 43 -8.54 10.71 7.43
N LYS A 44 -9.33 11.79 7.54
CA LYS A 44 -9.28 12.73 8.68
C LYS A 44 -9.29 12.00 10.01
N THR A 45 -10.15 11.02 10.11
CA THR A 45 -10.38 10.26 11.33
C THR A 45 -9.23 9.29 11.62
N MET A 46 -8.74 8.59 10.59
CA MET A 46 -7.57 7.73 10.70
C MET A 46 -6.33 8.51 11.15
N ILE A 47 -6.11 9.70 10.59
CA ILE A 47 -4.97 10.57 10.91
C ILE A 47 -5.06 11.09 12.35
N LYS A 48 -6.25 11.50 12.81
CA LYS A 48 -6.44 12.03 14.17
C LYS A 48 -6.31 10.96 15.26
N ASN A 49 -6.68 9.72 14.97
CA ASN A 49 -6.80 8.67 15.99
C ASN A 49 -5.58 7.73 16.05
N ARG A 50 -4.57 7.91 15.20
CA ARG A 50 -3.37 7.06 15.18
C ARG A 50 -2.11 7.89 15.37
N ASN A 51 -1.57 7.85 16.58
CA ASN A 51 -0.18 8.20 16.86
C ASN A 51 0.61 6.91 16.97
N VAL A 52 1.51 6.68 16.02
CA VAL A 52 2.46 5.56 16.06
C VAL A 52 3.85 6.18 16.14
N SER A 53 4.67 5.68 17.05
CA SER A 53 6.05 6.14 17.19
C SER A 53 6.83 5.81 15.92
N ASN A 54 7.57 6.78 15.36
CA ASN A 54 8.59 6.48 14.37
C ASN A 54 9.74 5.78 15.09
N SER A 55 9.98 4.52 14.75
CA SER A 55 11.11 3.74 15.25
C SER A 55 11.91 3.31 14.04
N ALA A 56 13.10 3.87 13.83
CA ALA A 56 14.03 3.30 12.86
C ALA A 56 14.20 1.80 13.17
N VAL A 57 14.25 0.95 12.14
CA VAL A 57 14.60 -0.46 12.34
C VAL A 57 16.04 -0.45 12.82
N SER A 58 16.24 -0.68 14.12
CA SER A 58 17.58 -0.66 14.72
C SER A 58 18.20 -2.06 14.77
N VAL A 59 17.42 -3.09 14.39
CA VAL A 59 17.85 -4.49 14.40
C VAL A 59 17.42 -5.17 13.11
N VAL A 60 18.39 -5.42 12.23
CA VAL A 60 18.16 -6.26 11.06
C VAL A 60 18.35 -7.72 11.47
N VAL A 61 17.31 -8.53 11.30
CA VAL A 61 17.31 -9.94 11.70
C VAL A 61 17.51 -10.82 10.46
N PRO A 62 18.65 -11.51 10.33
CA PRO A 62 18.88 -12.40 9.20
C PRO A 62 17.97 -13.64 9.27
N ILE A 63 17.59 -14.14 8.10
CA ILE A 63 16.79 -15.35 7.91
C ILE A 63 17.28 -16.07 6.65
N ASP A 64 17.46 -17.39 6.74
CA ASP A 64 17.77 -18.20 5.58
C ASP A 64 16.60 -18.21 4.59
N LYS A 65 16.88 -18.30 3.28
CA LYS A 65 15.82 -18.28 2.25
C LYS A 65 14.85 -19.45 2.40
N ASN A 66 15.32 -20.66 2.70
CA ASN A 66 14.45 -21.82 2.90
C ASN A 66 13.62 -21.66 4.17
N GLN A 67 14.22 -21.13 5.25
CA GLN A 67 13.50 -20.81 6.47
C GLN A 67 12.41 -19.76 6.24
N LEU A 68 12.69 -18.70 5.48
CA LEU A 68 11.74 -17.67 5.09
C LEU A 68 10.55 -18.26 4.32
N LEU A 69 10.80 -19.13 3.34
CA LEU A 69 9.74 -19.79 2.58
C LEU A 69 8.94 -20.77 3.46
N SER A 70 9.59 -21.51 4.35
CA SER A 70 8.91 -22.40 5.31
C SER A 70 7.98 -21.63 6.23
N ILE A 71 8.45 -20.52 6.82
CA ILE A 71 7.63 -19.68 7.70
C ILE A 71 6.48 -19.05 6.92
N THR A 72 6.70 -18.66 5.66
CA THR A 72 5.64 -18.17 4.78
C THR A 72 4.53 -19.21 4.63
N LEU A 73 4.90 -20.47 4.36
CA LEU A 73 3.95 -21.58 4.23
C LEU A 73 3.22 -21.86 5.53
N ASP A 74 3.94 -21.98 6.65
CA ASP A 74 3.35 -22.23 7.97
C ASP A 74 2.40 -21.11 8.40
N PHE A 75 2.75 -19.86 8.11
CA PHE A 75 1.89 -18.71 8.32
C PHE A 75 0.57 -18.86 7.55
N PHE A 76 0.61 -19.05 6.23
CA PHE A 76 -0.62 -19.19 5.44
C PHE A 76 -1.44 -20.43 5.83
N ASN A 77 -0.79 -21.52 6.25
CA ASN A 77 -1.45 -22.71 6.81
C ASN A 77 -2.18 -22.40 8.11
N SER A 78 -1.60 -21.57 8.98
CA SER A 78 -2.25 -21.13 10.22
C SER A 78 -3.48 -20.25 9.99
N ILE A 79 -3.58 -19.61 8.81
CA ILE A 79 -4.72 -18.78 8.41
C ILE A 79 -5.82 -19.62 7.76
N ASP A 80 -5.50 -20.33 6.66
CA ASP A 80 -6.46 -21.16 5.92
C ASP A 80 -5.75 -22.22 5.04
N PRO A 81 -6.18 -23.48 5.07
CA PRO A 81 -5.66 -24.52 4.17
C PRO A 81 -5.76 -24.20 2.66
N GLU A 82 -6.77 -23.45 2.22
CA GLU A 82 -6.89 -23.00 0.81
C GLU A 82 -5.79 -22.00 0.45
N PHE A 83 -5.40 -21.11 1.38
CA PHE A 83 -4.28 -20.19 1.16
C PHE A 83 -2.96 -20.93 1.16
N TYR A 84 -2.75 -21.84 2.10
CA TYR A 84 -1.56 -22.69 2.11
C TYR A 84 -1.37 -23.43 0.79
N LYS A 85 -2.42 -24.06 0.27
CA LYS A 85 -2.36 -24.77 -1.01
C LYS A 85 -1.95 -23.83 -2.15
N LYS A 86 -2.58 -22.66 -2.26
CA LYS A 86 -2.23 -21.65 -3.28
C LYS A 86 -0.79 -21.17 -3.13
N THR A 87 -0.36 -20.87 -1.90
CA THR A 87 1.02 -20.43 -1.62
C THR A 87 2.04 -21.48 -2.01
N ILE A 88 1.79 -22.77 -1.72
CA ILE A 88 2.65 -23.86 -2.17
C ILE A 88 2.75 -23.87 -3.70
N GLU A 89 1.61 -23.82 -4.39
CA GLU A 89 1.59 -23.84 -5.86
C GLU A 89 2.38 -22.66 -6.45
N ILE A 90 2.29 -21.48 -5.83
CA ILE A 90 3.05 -20.28 -6.23
C ILE A 90 4.55 -20.47 -5.96
N ILE A 91 4.95 -20.83 -4.73
CA ILE A 91 6.37 -20.96 -4.35
C ILE A 91 7.06 -22.06 -5.16
N LEU A 92 6.39 -23.20 -5.36
CA LEU A 92 6.92 -24.33 -6.13
C LEU A 92 6.79 -24.15 -7.65
N GLN A 93 6.28 -23.01 -8.13
CA GLN A 93 6.07 -22.72 -9.56
C GLN A 93 5.21 -23.79 -10.27
N GLN A 94 4.20 -24.31 -9.57
CA GLN A 94 3.28 -25.32 -10.09
C GLN A 94 2.09 -24.71 -10.86
N ASN A 95 1.99 -23.37 -10.88
CA ASN A 95 1.00 -22.63 -11.64
C ASN A 95 1.65 -22.01 -12.89
N ASN A 96 1.25 -22.45 -14.08
CA ASN A 96 1.82 -21.97 -15.35
C ASN A 96 1.47 -20.51 -15.68
N ASP A 97 0.43 -19.96 -15.07
CA ASP A 97 -0.01 -18.58 -15.28
C ASP A 97 0.61 -17.60 -14.27
N ILE A 98 1.28 -18.09 -13.21
CA ILE A 98 1.88 -17.26 -12.17
C ILE A 98 3.36 -17.63 -12.00
N LYS A 99 4.24 -16.69 -12.35
CA LYS A 99 5.67 -16.80 -12.08
C LYS A 99 6.05 -15.97 -10.85
N MET A 100 6.91 -16.48 -9.99
CA MET A 100 7.46 -15.75 -8.84
C MET A 100 8.98 -15.70 -8.94
N ASN A 101 9.51 -14.49 -8.99
CA ASN A 101 10.93 -14.18 -9.03
C ASN A 101 11.35 -13.58 -7.69
N MET A 102 12.12 -14.34 -6.91
CA MET A 102 12.73 -13.85 -5.66
C MET A 102 14.25 -13.81 -5.81
N TYR A 103 14.83 -12.62 -5.72
CA TYR A 103 16.23 -12.35 -6.05
C TYR A 103 16.85 -11.32 -5.10
N ASN A 104 18.17 -11.39 -4.93
CA ASN A 104 18.93 -10.39 -4.20
C ASN A 104 19.13 -9.15 -5.07
N ILE A 105 18.69 -7.98 -4.61
CA ILE A 105 18.75 -6.74 -5.40
C ILE A 105 20.20 -6.36 -5.77
N HIS A 106 21.19 -6.77 -4.97
CA HIS A 106 22.60 -6.46 -5.21
C HIS A 106 23.29 -7.38 -6.22
N GLU A 107 22.64 -8.47 -6.61
CA GLU A 107 23.18 -9.45 -7.58
C GLU A 107 22.60 -9.24 -8.99
N VAL A 108 21.68 -8.28 -9.15
CA VAL A 108 21.02 -7.96 -10.42
C VAL A 108 21.63 -6.69 -11.02
N SER A 109 22.21 -6.80 -12.22
CA SER A 109 22.76 -5.67 -12.98
C SER A 109 21.68 -4.83 -13.65
N ASP A 110 20.65 -5.47 -14.22
CA ASP A 110 19.70 -4.85 -15.15
C ASP A 110 18.28 -4.76 -14.58
N ILE A 111 18.11 -3.83 -13.65
CA ILE A 111 16.79 -3.49 -13.10
C ILE A 111 15.98 -2.81 -14.22
N LYS A 112 14.82 -3.40 -14.59
CA LYS A 112 13.88 -2.98 -15.66
C LYS A 112 14.03 -3.62 -17.05
N GLU A 113 14.85 -4.65 -17.22
CA GLU A 113 14.79 -5.46 -18.43
C GLU A 113 13.41 -6.14 -18.57
N ARG A 114 12.93 -6.29 -19.81
CA ARG A 114 11.64 -6.91 -20.11
C ARG A 114 11.82 -8.30 -20.69
N ASP A 115 11.03 -9.25 -20.20
CA ASP A 115 10.96 -10.59 -20.77
C ASP A 115 10.22 -10.60 -22.12
N LYS A 116 10.18 -11.77 -22.76
CA LYS A 116 9.45 -12.00 -24.03
C LYS A 116 7.95 -11.71 -23.96
N ASN A 117 7.35 -11.73 -22.77
CA ASN A 117 5.94 -11.41 -22.52
C ASN A 117 5.77 -9.91 -22.18
N GLY A 118 6.87 -9.16 -22.13
CA GLY A 118 6.97 -7.74 -21.81
C GLY A 118 6.77 -7.41 -20.33
N PHE A 119 6.88 -8.40 -19.43
CA PHE A 119 6.99 -8.16 -18.00
C PHE A 119 8.38 -7.63 -17.65
N ILE A 120 8.46 -6.72 -16.68
CA ILE A 120 9.75 -6.30 -16.13
C ILE A 120 10.28 -7.45 -15.26
N GLU A 121 11.42 -8.05 -15.61
CA GLU A 121 11.93 -9.25 -14.92
C GLU A 121 12.41 -8.98 -13.49
N HIS A 122 13.00 -7.79 -13.28
CA HIS A 122 13.53 -7.36 -11.99
C HIS A 122 13.14 -5.91 -11.70
N THR A 123 12.60 -5.69 -10.50
CA THR A 123 12.20 -4.40 -9.95
C THR A 123 12.94 -4.07 -8.64
N PRO A 124 13.12 -2.78 -8.31
CA PRO A 124 13.77 -2.41 -7.06
C PRO A 124 12.85 -2.50 -5.84
N TYR A 125 11.59 -2.87 -6.04
CA TYR A 125 10.56 -3.05 -5.01
C TYR A 125 9.69 -4.26 -5.35
N GLY A 126 9.01 -4.80 -4.33
CA GLY A 126 7.99 -5.84 -4.51
C GLY A 126 6.88 -5.38 -5.44
N VAL A 127 6.51 -6.22 -6.41
CA VAL A 127 5.38 -5.92 -7.31
C VAL A 127 4.79 -7.17 -7.94
N VAL A 128 3.47 -7.16 -8.11
CA VAL A 128 2.75 -8.09 -8.99
C VAL A 128 2.40 -7.37 -10.30
N GLN A 129 2.96 -7.86 -11.41
CA GLN A 129 2.61 -7.42 -12.76
C GLN A 129 1.63 -8.42 -13.38
N THR A 130 0.60 -7.95 -14.07
CA THR A 130 -0.37 -8.82 -14.76
C THR A 130 -0.48 -8.44 -16.22
N ARG A 131 -0.55 -9.46 -17.09
CA ARG A 131 -0.71 -9.28 -18.54
C ARG A 131 -1.26 -10.55 -19.18
N ASN A 132 -2.28 -10.42 -20.04
CA ASN A 132 -2.82 -11.53 -20.85
C ASN A 132 -3.18 -12.79 -20.04
N GLY A 133 -3.76 -12.63 -18.86
CA GLY A 133 -4.10 -13.74 -17.97
C GLY A 133 -2.91 -14.38 -17.24
N GLN A 134 -1.72 -13.81 -17.35
CA GLN A 134 -0.52 -14.22 -16.61
C GLN A 134 -0.14 -13.17 -15.56
N ALA A 135 0.59 -13.59 -14.53
CA ALA A 135 1.20 -12.73 -13.53
C ALA A 135 2.67 -13.05 -13.30
N LEU A 136 3.47 -11.99 -13.12
CA LEU A 136 4.83 -12.05 -12.61
C LEU A 136 4.90 -11.34 -11.27
N VAL A 137 5.31 -12.08 -10.23
CA VAL A 137 5.58 -11.55 -8.90
C VAL A 137 7.07 -11.36 -8.72
N ASN A 138 7.50 -10.11 -8.53
CA ASN A 138 8.89 -9.79 -8.22
C ASN A 138 9.03 -9.48 -6.73
N ILE A 139 9.98 -10.16 -6.09
CA ILE A 139 10.32 -10.01 -4.67
C ILE A 139 11.82 -9.75 -4.59
N PRO A 140 12.26 -8.49 -4.65
CA PRO A 140 13.63 -8.15 -4.30
C PRO A 140 13.83 -8.40 -2.81
N THR A 141 14.91 -9.10 -2.46
CA THR A 141 15.43 -9.17 -1.10
C THR A 141 16.56 -8.18 -0.92
N ARG A 142 16.87 -7.84 0.34
CA ARG A 142 17.97 -6.91 0.68
C ARG A 142 17.77 -5.49 0.15
N THR A 143 16.53 -5.03 -0.01
CA THR A 143 16.28 -3.62 -0.35
C THR A 143 17.01 -2.72 0.64
N GLU A 144 17.96 -1.90 0.16
CA GLU A 144 18.84 -1.10 1.03
C GLU A 144 18.03 -0.28 2.04
N LEU A 145 18.29 -0.50 3.32
CA LEU A 145 17.93 0.44 4.36
C LEU A 145 18.79 1.69 4.13
N ARG A 146 18.16 2.83 3.80
CA ARG A 146 18.90 4.08 3.59
C ARG A 146 19.67 4.47 4.87
N GLY A 147 21.00 4.37 4.86
CA GLY A 147 21.89 4.88 5.92
C GLY A 147 23.18 4.08 6.12
N GLU A 148 24.16 4.67 6.82
CA GLU A 148 25.47 4.08 7.15
C GLU A 148 25.44 2.90 8.14
N GLU A 149 24.25 2.44 8.59
CA GLU A 149 24.09 1.44 9.64
C GLU A 149 23.86 0.02 9.13
N GLU A 150 24.35 -0.34 7.94
CA GLU A 150 24.41 -1.75 7.53
C GLU A 150 25.57 -2.46 8.27
N LYS A 151 25.45 -2.60 9.60
CA LYS A 151 26.39 -3.41 10.39
C LYS A 151 26.16 -4.89 10.09
N ILE A 152 26.97 -5.39 9.16
CA ILE A 152 27.36 -6.79 8.94
C ILE A 152 26.18 -7.77 9.01
N ILE A 153 25.42 -7.82 7.94
CA ILE A 153 24.73 -9.05 7.55
C ILE A 153 25.36 -9.48 6.23
N ASN A 154 25.62 -10.78 6.09
CA ASN A 154 26.02 -11.34 4.81
C ASN A 154 24.98 -10.90 3.76
N LYS A 155 25.43 -10.19 2.72
CA LYS A 155 24.52 -9.66 1.69
C LYS A 155 23.69 -10.74 1.01
N LYS A 156 24.03 -12.02 1.17
CA LYS A 156 23.26 -13.17 0.67
C LYS A 156 22.09 -13.60 1.55
N ASP A 157 22.07 -13.20 2.82
CA ASP A 157 21.04 -13.64 3.77
C ASP A 157 19.80 -12.76 3.64
N CYS A 158 18.63 -13.38 3.51
CA CYS A 158 17.37 -12.64 3.59
C CYS A 158 17.23 -12.02 5.00
N THR A 159 16.26 -11.13 5.14
CA THR A 159 15.93 -10.47 6.41
C THR A 159 14.50 -10.76 6.82
N LEU A 160 14.21 -10.55 8.10
CA LEU A 160 12.83 -10.62 8.58
C LEU A 160 11.91 -9.62 7.85
N GLU A 161 12.43 -8.50 7.36
CA GLU A 161 11.66 -7.56 6.53
C GLU A 161 11.31 -8.13 5.15
N ASP A 162 12.20 -8.91 4.55
CA ASP A 162 11.95 -9.62 3.28
C ASP A 162 10.79 -10.62 3.42
N LEU A 163 10.64 -11.27 4.58
CA LEU A 163 9.49 -12.15 4.85
C LEU A 163 8.15 -11.40 4.75
N TYR A 164 8.10 -10.16 5.25
CA TYR A 164 6.89 -9.35 5.11
C TYR A 164 6.62 -8.99 3.65
N THR A 165 7.66 -8.70 2.87
CA THR A 165 7.52 -8.44 1.42
C THR A 165 7.01 -9.68 0.69
N VAL A 166 7.50 -10.88 1.01
CA VAL A 166 7.03 -12.13 0.43
C VAL A 166 5.55 -12.36 0.73
N VAL A 167 5.15 -12.21 2.01
CA VAL A 167 3.76 -12.34 2.42
C VAL A 167 2.87 -11.29 1.75
N HIS A 168 3.35 -10.05 1.61
CA HIS A 168 2.64 -8.96 0.93
C HIS A 168 2.35 -9.32 -0.53
N GLU A 169 3.38 -9.67 -1.30
CA GLU A 169 3.22 -9.93 -2.74
C GLU A 169 2.40 -11.19 -3.02
N ILE A 170 2.57 -12.26 -2.22
CA ILE A 170 1.73 -13.45 -2.35
C ILE A 170 0.27 -13.13 -2.02
N ALA A 171 0.00 -12.29 -1.01
CA ALA A 171 -1.36 -11.92 -0.65
C ALA A 171 -2.09 -11.15 -1.76
N HIS A 172 -1.38 -10.39 -2.61
CA HIS A 172 -2.00 -9.80 -3.81
C HIS A 172 -2.60 -10.86 -4.74
N LEU A 173 -1.97 -12.03 -4.86
CA LEU A 173 -2.43 -13.12 -5.73
C LEU A 173 -3.75 -13.73 -5.26
N PHE A 174 -4.11 -13.60 -3.98
CA PHE A 174 -5.38 -14.13 -3.47
C PHE A 174 -6.59 -13.29 -3.88
N ASP A 175 -6.37 -12.01 -4.13
CA ASP A 175 -7.38 -11.08 -4.66
C ASP A 175 -7.31 -10.95 -6.19
N LEU A 176 -6.25 -11.49 -6.79
CA LEU A 176 -6.03 -11.45 -8.22
C LEU A 176 -7.01 -12.37 -8.94
N ASN A 177 -7.72 -11.81 -9.92
CA ASN A 177 -8.51 -12.58 -10.86
C ASN A 177 -7.85 -12.46 -12.24
N LEU A 178 -7.08 -13.49 -12.61
CA LEU A 178 -6.37 -13.55 -13.89
C LEU A 178 -7.30 -13.60 -15.10
N ASP A 179 -8.54 -14.09 -14.94
CA ASP A 179 -9.52 -14.12 -16.03
C ASP A 179 -10.00 -12.72 -16.43
N ILE A 180 -9.85 -11.71 -15.57
CA ILE A 180 -10.14 -10.30 -15.90
C ILE A 180 -9.02 -9.68 -16.77
N GLY A 181 -7.84 -10.33 -16.85
CA GLY A 181 -6.71 -9.88 -17.67
C GLY A 181 -6.62 -10.57 -19.03
N LYS A 182 -7.56 -11.46 -19.36
CA LYS A 182 -7.68 -12.05 -20.69
C LYS A 182 -8.51 -11.10 -21.55
N PRO A 183 -8.06 -10.76 -22.77
CA PRO A 183 -8.83 -9.87 -23.62
C PRO A 183 -10.21 -10.49 -23.86
N THR A 184 -11.26 -9.73 -23.54
CA THR A 184 -12.64 -10.17 -23.78
C THR A 184 -12.89 -10.30 -25.28
N LYS A 185 -13.92 -11.05 -25.70
CA LYS A 185 -14.32 -11.10 -27.11
C LYS A 185 -14.54 -9.70 -27.71
N ASN A 186 -14.99 -8.77 -26.87
CA ASN A 186 -15.26 -7.38 -27.24
C ASN A 186 -13.95 -6.58 -27.38
N GLU A 187 -12.96 -6.77 -26.51
CA GLU A 187 -11.62 -6.16 -26.66
C GLU A 187 -10.85 -6.71 -27.87
N ILE A 188 -11.01 -8.01 -28.17
CA ILE A 188 -10.50 -8.63 -29.40
C ILE A 188 -11.18 -8.02 -30.64
N ALA A 189 -12.44 -7.59 -30.51
CA ALA A 189 -13.21 -6.90 -31.54
C ALA A 189 -13.05 -5.36 -31.55
N GLY A 190 -12.21 -4.79 -30.66
CA GLY A 190 -11.91 -3.35 -30.61
C GLY A 190 -12.85 -2.49 -29.75
N GLU A 191 -13.76 -3.09 -28.98
CA GLU A 191 -14.66 -2.38 -28.07
C GLU A 191 -14.03 -2.23 -26.67
N LYS A 192 -14.12 -1.04 -26.07
CA LYS A 192 -13.57 -0.75 -24.71
C LYS A 192 -14.57 -1.12 -23.62
N GLU A 193 -14.16 -1.94 -22.65
CA GLU A 193 -14.92 -2.17 -21.42
C GLU A 193 -15.09 -0.90 -20.57
N THR A 194 -16.21 -0.80 -19.85
CA THR A 194 -16.54 0.33 -18.99
C THR A 194 -15.71 0.36 -17.69
N TYR A 195 -15.00 1.46 -17.52
CA TYR A 195 -13.99 1.85 -16.52
C TYR A 195 -14.31 1.66 -15.01
N GLU A 196 -15.56 1.37 -14.60
CA GLU A 196 -16.01 1.57 -13.22
C GLU A 196 -15.69 0.42 -12.23
N ASP A 197 -15.74 -0.85 -12.67
CA ASP A 197 -15.50 -1.99 -11.77
C ASP A 197 -14.00 -2.21 -11.47
N ASN A 198 -13.11 -1.59 -12.26
CA ASN A 198 -11.66 -1.65 -12.09
C ASN A 198 -11.19 -0.75 -10.93
N ILE A 199 -11.69 0.48 -10.82
CA ILE A 199 -11.21 1.46 -9.84
C ILE A 199 -11.41 0.99 -8.39
N ALA A 200 -12.58 0.45 -8.05
CA ALA A 200 -12.85 -0.01 -6.69
C ALA A 200 -11.91 -1.16 -6.28
N ARG A 201 -11.61 -2.07 -7.21
CA ARG A 201 -10.63 -3.15 -6.98
C ARG A 201 -9.23 -2.58 -6.80
N GLU A 202 -8.82 -1.67 -7.68
CA GLU A 202 -7.51 -1.03 -7.60
C GLU A 202 -7.32 -0.31 -6.24
N LEU A 203 -8.32 0.41 -5.74
CA LEU A 203 -8.24 1.15 -4.47
C LEU A 203 -8.20 0.27 -3.22
N THR A 204 -8.71 -0.96 -3.31
CA THR A 204 -8.68 -1.91 -2.18
C THR A 204 -7.55 -2.93 -2.31
N GLY A 205 -6.74 -2.87 -3.38
CA GLY A 205 -5.71 -3.87 -3.68
C GLY A 205 -4.67 -4.09 -2.59
N GLU A 206 -4.44 -3.08 -1.73
CA GLU A 206 -3.51 -3.14 -0.59
C GLU A 206 -4.18 -3.59 0.72
N ALA A 207 -5.51 -3.66 0.78
CA ALA A 207 -6.21 -3.92 2.04
C ALA A 207 -5.89 -5.32 2.57
N THR A 208 -5.87 -6.31 1.67
CA THR A 208 -5.56 -7.69 2.02
C THR A 208 -4.08 -7.85 2.36
N THR A 209 -3.17 -7.29 1.57
CA THR A 209 -1.73 -7.40 1.83
C THR A 209 -1.36 -6.82 3.19
N ILE A 210 -1.81 -5.60 3.50
CA ILE A 210 -1.60 -4.96 4.81
C ILE A 210 -2.23 -5.78 5.96
N ALA A 211 -3.38 -6.41 5.73
CA ALA A 211 -4.00 -7.27 6.75
C ALA A 211 -3.16 -8.52 7.04
N PHE A 212 -2.61 -9.14 6.01
CA PHE A 212 -1.76 -10.32 6.16
C PHE A 212 -0.41 -9.98 6.81
N GLU A 213 0.18 -8.81 6.54
CA GLU A 213 1.35 -8.32 7.30
C GLU A 213 1.06 -8.16 8.81
N GLY A 214 -0.12 -7.63 9.14
CA GLY A 214 -0.56 -7.51 10.53
C GLY A 214 -0.75 -8.88 11.20
N LEU A 215 -1.36 -9.83 10.50
CA LEU A 215 -1.51 -11.22 10.97
C LEU A 215 -0.16 -11.94 11.08
N LEU A 216 0.77 -11.69 10.16
CA LEU A 216 2.12 -12.22 10.21
C LEU A 216 2.84 -11.74 11.47
N SER A 217 2.74 -10.46 11.81
CA SER A 217 3.33 -9.92 13.05
C SER A 217 2.84 -10.68 14.29
N GLU A 218 1.54 -10.98 14.36
CA GLU A 218 0.97 -11.76 15.46
C GLU A 218 1.40 -13.23 15.44
N TYR A 219 1.51 -13.82 14.25
CA TYR A 219 1.99 -15.18 14.06
C TYR A 219 3.44 -15.32 14.54
N LEU A 220 4.33 -14.40 14.13
CA LEU A 220 5.73 -14.40 14.49
C LEU A 220 5.92 -14.27 16.01
N LEU A 221 5.16 -13.37 16.65
CA LEU A 221 5.19 -13.18 18.10
C LEU A 221 4.75 -14.42 18.90
N LYS A 222 3.94 -15.29 18.31
CA LYS A 222 3.38 -16.48 18.99
C LYS A 222 4.16 -17.75 18.69
N ASN A 223 4.71 -17.88 17.49
CA ASN A 223 5.19 -19.15 16.95
C ASN A 223 6.71 -19.17 16.65
N THR A 224 7.41 -18.05 16.85
CA THR A 224 8.86 -17.97 16.57
C THR A 224 9.62 -17.37 17.73
N SER A 225 10.95 -17.52 17.72
CA SER A 225 11.87 -16.93 18.69
C SER A 225 12.46 -15.59 18.24
N TYR A 226 11.94 -14.98 17.15
CA TYR A 226 12.45 -13.70 16.68
C TYR A 226 12.26 -12.58 17.71
N PRO A 227 13.17 -11.61 17.78
CA PRO A 227 13.07 -10.51 18.73
C PRO A 227 11.75 -9.75 18.58
N LYS A 228 10.98 -9.67 19.67
CA LYS A 228 9.73 -8.90 19.74
C LYS A 228 9.93 -7.45 19.29
N THR A 229 11.06 -6.85 19.65
CA THR A 229 11.42 -5.47 19.28
C THR A 229 11.57 -5.30 17.77
N ALA A 230 12.23 -6.25 17.08
CA ALA A 230 12.39 -6.22 15.63
C ALA A 230 11.03 -6.35 14.92
N ILE A 231 10.19 -7.30 15.35
CA ILE A 231 8.83 -7.48 14.81
C ILE A 231 7.99 -6.20 14.99
N GLN A 232 8.05 -5.58 16.16
CA GLN A 232 7.33 -4.34 16.45
C GLN A 232 7.84 -3.16 15.63
N GLN A 233 9.16 -3.02 15.43
CA GLN A 233 9.73 -1.97 14.59
C GLN A 233 9.29 -2.11 13.13
N ILE A 234 9.39 -3.30 12.54
CA ILE A 234 8.94 -3.57 11.17
C ILE A 234 7.44 -3.25 11.03
N SER A 235 6.61 -3.78 11.94
CA SER A 235 5.16 -3.53 11.94
C SER A 235 4.84 -2.04 12.06
N ASN A 236 5.51 -1.30 12.95
CA ASN A 236 5.29 0.14 13.12
C ASN A 236 5.68 0.90 11.86
N ASN A 237 6.78 0.54 11.19
CA ASN A 237 7.23 1.20 9.97
C ASN A 237 6.25 1.01 8.81
N ARG A 238 5.67 -0.19 8.65
CA ARG A 238 4.63 -0.44 7.64
C ARG A 238 3.34 0.34 7.93
N ILE A 239 2.92 0.42 9.20
CA ILE A 239 1.76 1.24 9.61
C ILE A 239 2.04 2.73 9.38
N ASN A 240 3.24 3.20 9.72
CA ASN A 240 3.67 4.59 9.51
C ASN A 240 3.70 4.95 8.02
N SER A 241 4.17 4.05 7.15
CA SER A 241 4.11 4.23 5.70
C SER A 241 2.67 4.43 5.23
N CYS A 242 1.73 3.58 5.66
CA CYS A 242 0.30 3.74 5.35
C CYS A 242 -0.27 5.06 5.86
N LEU A 243 0.09 5.47 7.08
CA LEU A 243 -0.34 6.74 7.68
C LEU A 243 0.19 7.96 6.93
N GLN A 244 1.45 7.92 6.50
CA GLN A 244 2.05 8.98 5.68
C GLN A 244 1.33 9.09 4.33
N LYS A 245 1.05 7.97 3.66
CA LYS A 245 0.26 7.98 2.42
C LYS A 245 -1.16 8.53 2.65
N ALA A 246 -1.81 8.14 3.74
CA ALA A 246 -3.11 8.69 4.13
C ALA A 246 -3.08 10.20 4.36
N ARG A 247 -2.04 10.73 5.02
CA ARG A 247 -1.84 12.18 5.21
C ARG A 247 -1.70 12.91 3.88
N ILE A 248 -0.88 12.39 2.96
CA ILE A 248 -0.69 13.01 1.63
C ILE A 248 -2.01 13.03 0.85
N VAL A 249 -2.73 11.91 0.80
CA VAL A 249 -4.03 11.83 0.12
C VAL A 249 -5.01 12.81 0.75
N TYR A 250 -5.12 12.82 2.08
CA TYR A 250 -6.03 13.70 2.80
C TYR A 250 -5.75 15.17 2.49
N SER A 251 -4.48 15.59 2.51
CA SER A 251 -4.11 16.95 2.18
C SER A 251 -4.39 17.31 0.73
N ARG A 252 -4.21 16.39 -0.23
CA ARG A 252 -4.62 16.59 -1.64
C ARG A 252 -6.11 16.89 -1.74
N LEU A 253 -6.95 16.20 -0.98
CA LEU A 253 -8.41 16.43 -0.97
C LEU A 253 -8.77 17.79 -0.37
N LEU A 254 -8.13 18.17 0.73
CA LEU A 254 -8.34 19.48 1.34
C LEU A 254 -7.94 20.63 0.40
N LEU A 255 -6.80 20.53 -0.25
CA LEU A 255 -6.30 21.51 -1.21
C LEU A 255 -7.19 21.59 -2.46
N ALA A 256 -7.64 20.44 -2.98
CA ALA A 256 -8.58 20.39 -4.11
C ALA A 256 -9.94 21.01 -3.77
N ARG A 257 -10.45 20.81 -2.54
CA ARG A 257 -11.68 21.46 -2.08
C ARG A 257 -11.49 22.97 -1.97
N GLU A 258 -10.43 23.42 -1.31
CA GLU A 258 -10.16 24.85 -1.15
C GLU A 258 -10.07 25.53 -2.52
N LYS A 259 -9.32 24.95 -3.45
CA LYS A 259 -9.20 25.48 -4.80
C LYS A 259 -10.54 25.55 -5.53
N LYS A 260 -11.40 24.54 -5.38
CA LYS A 260 -12.73 24.52 -5.99
C LYS A 260 -13.65 25.59 -5.39
N GLU A 261 -13.54 25.86 -4.10
CA GLU A 261 -14.40 26.83 -3.38
C GLU A 261 -13.92 28.28 -3.55
N ARG A 262 -12.61 28.51 -3.63
CA ARG A 262 -12.02 29.86 -3.64
C ARG A 262 -11.30 30.25 -4.92
N GLY A 263 -11.18 29.34 -5.89
CA GLY A 263 -10.47 29.55 -7.15
C GLY A 263 -8.96 29.32 -7.07
N GLU A 264 -8.35 29.58 -5.92
CA GLU A 264 -6.91 29.37 -5.69
C GLU A 264 -6.59 28.93 -4.26
N ILE A 265 -5.42 28.31 -4.10
CA ILE A 265 -4.84 27.98 -2.80
C ILE A 265 -3.91 29.11 -2.38
N THR A 266 -4.17 29.69 -1.21
CA THR A 266 -3.42 30.81 -0.64
C THR A 266 -2.47 30.37 0.48
N LEU A 267 -1.52 31.24 0.85
CA LEU A 267 -0.65 31.03 2.02
C LEU A 267 -1.47 30.88 3.31
N ASP A 268 -2.46 31.73 3.52
CA ASP A 268 -3.33 31.70 4.70
C ASP A 268 -4.01 30.34 4.91
N PHE A 269 -4.43 29.71 3.81
CA PHE A 269 -5.00 28.37 3.87
C PHE A 269 -3.97 27.32 4.28
N ILE A 270 -2.74 27.39 3.73
CA ILE A 270 -1.66 26.46 4.10
C ILE A 270 -1.29 26.62 5.57
N GLU A 271 -1.21 27.84 6.08
CA GLU A 271 -0.98 28.09 7.51
C GLU A 271 -2.09 27.53 8.38
N LYS A 272 -3.36 27.74 7.98
CA LYS A 272 -4.50 27.17 8.69
C LYS A 272 -4.43 25.65 8.71
N LEU A 273 -4.08 25.02 7.58
CA LEU A 273 -3.88 23.58 7.48
C LEU A 273 -2.77 23.11 8.44
N MET A 274 -1.65 23.82 8.51
CA MET A 274 -0.58 23.48 9.46
C MET A 274 -1.03 23.54 10.91
N ARG A 275 -1.76 24.61 11.28
CA ARG A 275 -2.30 24.79 12.63
C ARG A 275 -3.32 23.71 12.98
N ASP A 276 -4.29 23.45 12.10
CA ASP A 276 -5.40 22.51 12.34
C ASP A 276 -4.95 21.04 12.47
N TYR A 277 -3.83 20.69 11.83
CA TYR A 277 -3.31 19.31 11.78
C TYR A 277 -1.93 19.13 12.43
N ASN A 278 -1.42 20.16 13.12
CA ASN A 278 -0.10 20.17 13.76
C ASN A 278 1.02 19.70 12.81
N LEU A 279 1.04 20.24 11.58
CA LEU A 279 2.03 19.89 10.57
C LEU A 279 3.24 20.83 10.67
N SER A 280 4.44 20.26 10.57
CA SER A 280 5.66 21.05 10.44
C SER A 280 5.79 21.66 9.03
N ILE A 281 6.65 22.66 8.88
CA ILE A 281 7.00 23.22 7.56
C ILE A 281 7.55 22.11 6.64
N GLN A 282 8.34 21.20 7.20
CA GLN A 282 8.91 20.08 6.44
C GLN A 282 7.82 19.13 5.93
N ASP A 283 6.78 18.87 6.73
CA ASP A 283 5.62 18.06 6.30
C ASP A 283 4.91 18.71 5.11
N VAL A 284 4.73 20.03 5.14
CA VAL A 284 4.10 20.79 4.05
C VAL A 284 4.98 20.82 2.81
N ARG A 285 6.29 21.06 2.95
CA ARG A 285 7.25 21.02 1.83
C ARG A 285 7.27 19.64 1.17
N TYR A 286 7.30 18.58 1.96
CA TYR A 286 7.26 17.20 1.46
C TYR A 286 5.94 16.88 0.75
N MET A 287 4.81 17.22 1.38
CA MET A 287 3.47 17.05 0.81
C MET A 287 3.34 17.78 -0.53
N ALA A 288 3.68 19.06 -0.58
CA ALA A 288 3.57 19.86 -1.79
C ALA A 288 4.54 19.38 -2.88
N SER A 289 5.78 19.03 -2.53
CA SER A 289 6.73 18.43 -3.49
C SER A 289 6.20 17.11 -4.06
N SER A 290 5.60 16.26 -3.22
CA SER A 290 4.93 15.02 -3.64
C SER A 290 3.74 15.28 -4.56
N ILE A 291 2.99 16.36 -4.34
CA ILE A 291 1.87 16.79 -5.20
C ILE A 291 2.37 17.32 -6.55
N ILE A 292 3.38 18.19 -6.52
CA ILE A 292 3.93 18.86 -7.71
C ILE A 292 4.64 17.86 -8.62
N ASN A 293 5.45 16.96 -8.06
CA ASN A 293 6.27 16.02 -8.82
C ASN A 293 5.48 14.79 -9.28
N SER A 294 4.45 14.37 -8.53
CA SER A 294 3.63 13.19 -8.82
C SER A 294 2.13 13.52 -8.74
N PRO A 295 1.61 14.41 -9.62
CA PRO A 295 0.21 14.83 -9.58
C PRO A 295 -0.76 13.69 -9.96
N LYS A 296 -0.31 12.68 -10.71
CA LYS A 296 -1.12 11.54 -11.21
C LYS A 296 -1.00 10.24 -10.39
N ASP A 297 -0.19 10.22 -9.33
CA ASP A 297 -0.01 9.02 -8.47
C ASP A 297 -1.05 8.95 -7.34
N ILE A 298 -2.19 9.65 -7.45
CA ILE A 298 -3.25 9.60 -6.44
C ILE A 298 -3.77 8.18 -6.29
N LEU A 299 -3.96 7.45 -7.40
CA LEU A 299 -4.48 6.10 -7.34
C LEU A 299 -3.63 5.20 -6.44
N MET A 300 -2.31 5.15 -6.65
CA MET A 300 -1.39 4.30 -5.87
C MET A 300 -1.36 4.70 -4.39
N GLN A 301 -1.26 6.01 -4.10
CA GLN A 301 -1.25 6.49 -2.71
C GLN A 301 -2.60 6.25 -2.02
N ASN A 302 -3.71 6.34 -2.75
CA ASN A 302 -5.03 5.99 -2.26
C ASN A 302 -5.12 4.51 -1.88
N ARG A 303 -4.51 3.59 -2.64
CA ARG A 303 -4.58 2.15 -2.33
C ARG A 303 -4.02 1.85 -0.95
N TYR A 304 -2.82 2.35 -0.64
CA TYR A 304 -2.19 2.14 0.67
C TYR A 304 -2.96 2.84 1.80
N ALA A 305 -3.44 4.07 1.56
CA ALA A 305 -4.22 4.81 2.55
C ALA A 305 -5.55 4.11 2.89
N ILE A 306 -6.30 3.69 1.87
CA ILE A 306 -7.57 2.97 1.99
C ILE A 306 -7.32 1.55 2.52
N GLY A 307 -6.25 0.90 2.08
CA GLY A 307 -5.83 -0.43 2.53
C GLY A 307 -5.56 -0.44 4.03
N GLY A 308 -4.74 0.50 4.54
CA GLY A 308 -4.43 0.61 5.97
C GLY A 308 -5.63 0.92 6.87
N LEU A 309 -6.67 1.53 6.29
CA LEU A 309 -7.96 1.75 6.94
C LEU A 309 -8.81 0.46 7.00
N ILE A 310 -8.85 -0.32 5.93
CA ILE A 310 -9.69 -1.52 5.81
C ILE A 310 -9.06 -2.72 6.53
N ALA A 311 -7.74 -2.86 6.47
CA ALA A 311 -6.98 -3.99 6.98
C ALA A 311 -7.35 -4.43 8.41
N PRO A 312 -7.51 -3.54 9.41
CA PRO A 312 -7.94 -3.96 10.76
C PRO A 312 -9.26 -4.72 10.80
N THR A 313 -10.20 -4.40 9.90
CA THR A 313 -11.49 -5.11 9.80
C THR A 313 -11.29 -6.52 9.24
N ILE A 314 -10.40 -6.66 8.24
CA ILE A 314 -10.02 -7.95 7.68
C ILE A 314 -9.38 -8.81 8.78
N ILE A 315 -8.40 -8.28 9.50
CA ILE A 315 -7.74 -8.93 10.65
C ILE A 315 -8.78 -9.40 11.68
N LYS A 316 -9.67 -8.51 12.13
CA LYS A 316 -10.74 -8.85 13.10
C LYS A 316 -11.64 -9.97 12.57
N THR A 317 -11.95 -9.96 11.28
CA THR A 317 -12.80 -10.99 10.66
C THR A 317 -12.11 -12.36 10.69
N TYR A 318 -10.83 -12.43 10.31
CA TYR A 318 -10.04 -13.66 10.39
C TYR A 318 -9.96 -14.21 11.81
N LYS A 319 -9.82 -13.33 12.81
CA LYS A 319 -9.77 -13.74 14.22
C LYS A 319 -11.08 -14.26 14.78
N THR A 320 -12.23 -13.76 14.30
CA THR A 320 -13.53 -14.00 14.94
C THR A 320 -14.41 -15.03 14.24
N LYS A 321 -14.18 -15.36 12.96
CA LYS A 321 -15.02 -16.28 12.19
C LYS A 321 -14.19 -17.37 11.51
N ARG A 322 -14.44 -18.65 11.84
CA ARG A 322 -13.98 -19.80 11.04
C ARG A 322 -14.50 -19.65 9.60
N PHE A 323 -13.60 -19.72 8.62
CA PHE A 323 -13.62 -19.08 7.30
C PHE A 323 -14.74 -19.47 6.30
N ARG A 324 -15.70 -20.36 6.65
CA ARG A 324 -16.69 -20.90 5.69
C ARG A 324 -17.68 -19.88 5.09
N VAL A 325 -17.66 -18.61 5.49
CA VAL A 325 -18.66 -17.59 5.07
C VAL A 325 -18.08 -16.48 4.15
N ASN A 326 -16.77 -16.41 3.90
CA ASN A 326 -16.16 -15.19 3.37
C ASN A 326 -16.06 -15.01 1.85
N LYS A 327 -16.34 -16.02 1.01
CA LYS A 327 -16.40 -15.83 -0.46
C LYS A 327 -17.46 -14.78 -0.88
N LYS A 328 -18.51 -14.58 -0.07
CA LYS A 328 -19.53 -13.52 -0.26
C LYS A 328 -19.11 -12.15 0.28
N ILE A 329 -18.17 -12.05 1.21
CA ILE A 329 -17.71 -10.77 1.78
C ILE A 329 -16.76 -10.05 0.83
N PHE A 330 -15.85 -10.80 0.18
CA PHE A 330 -14.96 -10.30 -0.88
C PHE A 330 -15.70 -10.00 -2.20
N ARG A 331 -16.75 -10.76 -2.57
CA ARG A 331 -17.57 -10.42 -3.75
C ARG A 331 -18.49 -9.21 -3.52
N ARG A 332 -18.93 -8.96 -2.29
CA ARG A 332 -19.80 -7.81 -1.93
C ARG A 332 -19.03 -6.52 -1.63
N SER A 333 -17.69 -6.55 -1.55
CA SER A 333 -16.86 -5.37 -1.26
C SER A 333 -16.71 -4.42 -2.46
N LYS A 334 -16.95 -4.89 -3.69
CA LYS A 334 -16.68 -4.13 -4.92
C LYS A 334 -17.58 -2.91 -5.19
N LYS A 335 -18.78 -2.77 -4.60
CA LYS A 335 -19.63 -1.58 -4.82
C LYS A 335 -20.36 -1.02 -3.59
N MET A 336 -20.54 -1.80 -2.51
CA MET A 336 -21.58 -1.48 -1.51
C MET A 336 -21.11 -1.49 -0.05
N ARG A 337 -19.85 -1.86 0.25
CA ARG A 337 -19.38 -2.06 1.64
C ARG A 337 -18.40 -1.04 2.21
N LEU A 338 -17.85 -0.08 1.46
CA LEU A 338 -17.12 1.03 2.11
C LEU A 338 -18.05 1.78 3.10
N LYS A 339 -19.30 2.06 2.69
CA LYS A 339 -20.33 2.66 3.57
C LYS A 339 -20.78 1.74 4.72
N ILE A 340 -20.93 0.43 4.50
CA ILE A 340 -21.53 -0.51 5.47
C ILE A 340 -20.49 -1.06 6.47
N SER A 341 -19.29 -1.43 6.01
CA SER A 341 -18.22 -2.00 6.85
C SER A 341 -17.63 -0.98 7.82
N ILE A 342 -17.60 0.30 7.42
CA ILE A 342 -17.16 1.39 8.30
C ILE A 342 -18.28 1.71 9.30
N LYS A 343 -19.56 1.80 8.90
CA LYS A 343 -20.67 1.99 9.87
C LYS A 343 -20.75 0.91 10.96
N THR A 344 -20.44 -0.35 10.67
CA THR A 344 -20.62 -1.47 11.62
C THR A 344 -19.54 -1.58 12.69
N ASN A 345 -18.30 -1.15 12.43
CA ASN A 345 -17.23 -1.16 13.46
C ASN A 345 -17.20 0.11 14.33
N TRP A 346 -17.95 1.15 13.95
CA TRP A 346 -18.01 2.41 14.70
C TRP A 346 -18.97 2.39 15.90
N ASN A 347 -19.90 1.44 15.97
CA ASN A 347 -20.75 1.24 17.16
C ASN A 347 -20.12 0.30 18.20
N THR A 348 -18.96 -0.31 17.92
CA THR A 348 -18.30 -1.28 18.82
C THR A 348 -16.91 -0.85 19.30
N ALA A 349 -16.48 0.37 18.99
CA ALA A 349 -15.23 0.98 19.45
C ALA A 349 -15.50 2.26 20.27
N LYS A 350 -16.56 2.24 21.08
CA LYS A 350 -16.71 3.12 22.25
C LYS A 350 -16.20 2.38 23.47
#